data_AF-A0AAU6WWF5-F1
#
_entry.id   AF-A0AAU6WWF5-F1
#
_cell.length_a   1.000
_cell.length_b   1.000
_cell.length_c   1.000
_cell.angle_alpha   90.00
_cell.angle_beta   90.00
_cell.angle_gamma   90.00
#
_symmetry.space_group_name_H-M   'P 1'
#
loop_
_entity.id
_entity.type
_entity.pdbx_description
1 polymer ?
#
loop_
_entity_poly.entity_id
_entity_poly.type
_entity_poly.pdbx_seq_one_letter_code
_entity_poly.pdbx_strand_id
1 'polypeptide(L)' 'MKKLSILCLMITLAACNQSSQTKTIAPNNEDKTVYTCTMHPDVKADKPGICPQCGMDLVEKN' A
#
# COMPACT_ATOMS: atom_id res chain seq x y z
N MET A 1 -0.96 0.38 -59.82
CA MET A 1 -1.76 -0.87 -59.99
C MET A 1 -1.06 -1.93 -59.15
N LYS A 2 -1.37 -2.23 -57.88
CA LYS A 2 -2.64 -2.45 -57.20
C LYS A 2 -2.59 -1.71 -55.87
N LYS A 3 -3.26 -0.55 -55.81
CA LYS A 3 -4.05 -0.26 -54.62
C LYS A 3 -5.12 -1.34 -54.59
N LEU A 4 -4.83 -2.46 -53.96
CA LEU A 4 -5.89 -3.36 -53.55
C LEU A 4 -5.32 -4.07 -52.34
N SER A 5 -5.41 -3.40 -51.20
CA SER A 5 -6.55 -3.59 -50.30
C SER A 5 -6.18 -4.71 -49.35
N ILE A 6 -6.39 -4.51 -48.05
CA ILE A 6 -6.24 -5.54 -47.03
C ILE A 6 -4.76 -5.84 -46.76
N LEU A 7 -4.07 -5.10 -45.91
CA LEU A 7 -4.27 -5.27 -44.48
C LEU A 7 -3.75 -4.03 -43.75
N CYS A 8 -4.57 -2.97 -43.78
CA CYS A 8 -4.81 -2.19 -42.57
C CYS A 8 -5.14 -3.13 -41.41
N LEU A 9 -5.02 -2.60 -40.20
CA LEU A 9 -5.44 -3.22 -38.94
C LEU A 9 -4.47 -4.28 -38.42
N MET A 10 -3.59 -3.88 -37.51
CA MET A 10 -3.83 -4.11 -36.08
C MET A 10 -2.50 -3.98 -35.32
N ILE A 11 -2.37 -2.97 -34.46
CA ILE A 11 -2.42 -3.14 -32.98
C ILE A 11 -1.01 -3.49 -32.45
N THR A 12 -0.39 -2.80 -31.51
CA THR A 12 -0.70 -1.63 -30.66
C THR A 12 0.59 -1.33 -29.89
N LEU A 13 0.86 -0.03 -29.64
CA LEU A 13 1.25 0.59 -28.35
C LEU A 13 2.14 -0.23 -27.38
N ALA A 14 3.16 0.27 -26.68
CA ALA A 14 3.91 1.52 -26.59
C ALA A 14 5.02 1.25 -25.53
N ALA A 15 6.21 1.81 -25.72
CA ALA A 15 7.33 2.09 -24.80
C ALA A 15 7.55 1.28 -23.48
N CYS A 16 8.74 0.70 -23.34
CA CYS A 16 9.35 0.30 -22.06
C CYS A 16 9.89 1.51 -21.28
N ASN A 17 9.74 1.56 -19.94
CA ASN A 17 10.78 2.12 -19.03
C ASN A 17 10.47 1.79 -17.55
N GLN A 18 11.27 0.95 -16.88
CA GLN A 18 11.30 0.92 -15.41
C GLN A 18 12.74 0.99 -14.92
N SER A 19 13.15 2.24 -14.74
CA SER A 19 14.28 2.63 -13.92
C SER A 19 14.03 2.27 -12.45
N SER A 20 15.13 1.94 -11.78
CA SER A 20 15.41 2.29 -10.38
C SER A 20 14.48 1.77 -9.28
N GLN A 21 14.90 0.69 -8.60
CA GLN A 21 14.59 0.50 -7.18
C GLN A 21 15.86 0.15 -6.40
N THR A 22 16.56 1.20 -5.98
CA THR A 22 17.37 1.18 -4.77
C THR A 22 16.42 1.44 -3.61
N LYS A 23 16.14 0.44 -2.77
CA LYS A 23 15.64 0.69 -1.41
C LYS A 23 16.38 -0.20 -0.42
N THR A 24 17.32 0.43 0.25
CA THR A 24 18.09 -0.08 1.38
C THR A 24 17.19 -0.29 2.61
N ILE A 25 17.64 -1.22 3.46
CA ILE A 25 17.38 -1.45 4.90
C ILE A 25 16.22 -2.38 5.25
N ALA A 26 16.63 -3.59 5.68
CA ALA A 26 15.82 -4.59 6.37
C ALA A 26 15.23 -4.04 7.68
N PRO A 27 13.97 -4.34 8.03
CA PRO A 27 13.44 -3.95 9.32
C PRO A 27 14.06 -4.86 10.41
N ASN A 28 14.84 -4.21 11.27
CA ASN A 28 15.18 -4.64 12.61
C ASN A 28 13.92 -5.16 13.32
N ASN A 29 14.04 -6.26 14.07
CA ASN A 29 13.05 -6.71 15.05
C ASN A 29 13.04 -5.69 16.20
N GLU A 30 12.48 -4.52 15.93
CA GLU A 30 12.08 -3.59 16.97
C GLU A 30 10.69 -4.02 17.40
N ASP A 31 10.55 -4.36 18.68
CA ASP A 31 9.28 -4.65 19.32
C ASP A 31 8.33 -3.47 19.06
N LYS A 32 7.47 -3.60 18.06
CA LYS A 32 6.52 -2.54 17.69
C LYS A 32 5.42 -2.55 18.74
N THR A 33 5.44 -1.55 19.60
CA THR A 33 4.31 -1.27 20.49
C THR A 33 3.05 -1.00 19.65
N VAL A 34 2.05 -1.88 19.79
CA VAL A 34 0.76 -1.71 19.16
C VAL A 34 -0.22 -1.18 20.20
N TYR A 35 -1.02 -0.20 19.87
CA TYR A 35 -2.09 0.33 20.71
C TYR A 35 -3.45 -0.18 20.22
N THR A 36 -4.35 -0.54 21.12
CA THR A 36 -5.68 -1.09 20.82
C THR A 36 -6.75 -0.44 21.67
N CYS A 37 -8.00 -0.37 21.19
CA CYS A 37 -9.12 0.03 22.03
C CYS A 37 -9.69 -1.17 22.79
N THR A 38 -9.94 -1.04 24.09
CA THR A 38 -10.54 -2.11 24.92
C THR A 38 -11.98 -2.47 24.50
N MET A 39 -12.72 -1.50 23.96
CA MET A 39 -14.09 -1.69 23.47
C MET A 39 -14.14 -2.10 21.99
N HIS A 40 -13.13 -1.70 21.21
CA HIS A 40 -13.05 -1.96 19.77
C HIS A 40 -11.69 -2.61 19.43
N PRO A 41 -11.53 -3.94 19.64
CA PRO A 41 -10.25 -4.64 19.48
C PRO A 41 -9.73 -4.66 18.03
N ASP A 42 -10.58 -4.32 17.06
CA ASP A 42 -10.21 -4.16 15.65
C ASP A 42 -9.48 -2.84 15.38
N VAL A 43 -9.63 -1.85 16.26
CA VAL A 43 -8.91 -0.58 16.18
C VAL A 43 -7.50 -0.76 16.71
N LYS A 44 -6.52 -0.76 15.81
CA LYS A 44 -5.09 -0.83 16.13
C LYS A 44 -4.37 0.42 15.63
N ALA A 45 -3.41 0.90 16.40
CA ALA A 45 -2.57 2.02 16.03
C ALA A 45 -1.12 1.75 16.44
N ASP A 46 -0.17 2.29 15.69
CA ASP A 46 1.26 2.20 16.04
C ASP A 46 1.70 3.32 17.01
N LYS A 47 0.75 4.14 17.48
CA LYS A 47 0.98 5.32 18.33
C LYS A 47 -0.15 5.48 19.36
N PRO A 48 0.12 6.13 20.50
CA PRO A 48 -0.92 6.49 21.46
C PRO A 48 -1.90 7.51 20.84
N GLY A 49 -3.15 7.49 21.28
CA GLY A 49 -4.18 8.38 20.78
C GLY A 49 -5.58 7.98 21.21
N ILE A 50 -6.58 8.52 20.53
CA ILE A 50 -8.00 8.30 20.82
C ILE A 50 -8.62 7.34 19.80
N CYS A 51 -9.47 6.43 20.27
CA CYS A 51 -10.25 5.53 19.44
C CYS A 51 -11.27 6.33 18.61
N PRO A 52 -11.26 6.23 17.26
CA PRO A 52 -12.20 6.97 16.41
C PRO A 52 -13.64 6.45 16.48
N GLN A 53 -13.86 5.28 17.08
CA GLN A 53 -15.20 4.67 17.19
C GLN A 53 -15.95 5.14 18.45
N CYS A 54 -15.27 5.29 19.59
CA CYS A 54 -15.90 5.67 20.86
C CYS A 54 -15.30 6.88 21.57
N GLY A 55 -14.18 7.43 21.07
CA GLY A 55 -13.56 8.60 21.68
C GLY A 55 -12.78 8.34 22.96
N MET A 56 -12.58 7.08 23.36
CA MET A 56 -11.75 6.70 24.51
C MET A 56 -10.28 6.53 24.12
N ASP A 57 -9.36 6.66 25.07
CA ASP A 57 -7.92 6.43 24.86
C ASP A 57 -7.62 5.00 24.37
N LEU A 58 -6.66 4.88 23.45
CA LEU A 58 -6.08 3.61 23.04
C LEU A 58 -5.06 3.15 24.08
N VAL A 59 -5.09 1.86 24.41
CA VAL A 59 -4.19 1.25 25.39
C VAL A 59 -3.09 0.46 24.70
N GLU A 60 -1.89 0.49 25.26
CA GLU A 60 -0.75 -0.28 24.77
C GLU A 60 -1.02 -1.79 24.90
N LYS A 61 -0.78 -2.50 23.79
CA LYS A 61 -0.85 -3.95 23.64
C LYS A 61 0.58 -4.44 23.44
N ASN A 62 1.29 -4.56 24.56
CA ASN A 62 2.57 -5.25 24.66
C ASN A 62 2.37 -6.77 24.81
#